data_AF-Q8DV30-F1
#
_entry.id   AF-Q8DV30-F1
#
_cell.length_a   1.000
_cell.length_b   1.000
_cell.length_c   1.000
_cell.angle_alpha   90.00
_cell.angle_beta   90.00
_cell.angle_gamma   90.00
#
_symmetry.space_group_name_H-M   'P 1'
#
loop_
_entity.id
_entity.type
_entity.pdbx_description
1 polymer ?
#
loop_
_entity_poly.entity_id
_entity_poly.type
_entity_poly.pdbx_seq_one_letter_code
_entity_poly.pdbx_strand_id
1 'polypeptide(L)' 'MLNIRLVSNLKNHFSEVEAEVIQNKKSVFLIKNSYPSMVVMSLE' A
#
# COMPACT_ATOMS: atom_id res chain seq x y z
N MET A 1 -4.86 9.99 -8.13
CA MET A 1 -5.75 9.68 -6.98
C MET A 1 -4.93 8.91 -5.95
N LEU A 2 -5.07 9.21 -4.65
CA LEU A 2 -4.32 8.53 -3.59
C LEU A 2 -4.71 7.05 -3.50
N ASN A 3 -3.73 6.14 -3.57
CA ASN A 3 -3.95 4.70 -3.48
C ASN A 3 -4.03 4.27 -2.00
N ILE A 4 -5.24 4.34 -1.43
CA ILE A 4 -5.49 4.05 -0.01
C ILE A 4 -6.00 2.62 0.15
N ARG A 5 -5.39 1.85 1.06
CA ARG A 5 -5.77 0.47 1.37
C ARG A 5 -5.80 0.24 2.89
N LEU A 6 -6.52 -0.78 3.35
CA LEU A 6 -6.44 -1.22 4.75
C LEU A 6 -5.07 -1.85 5.02
N VAL A 7 -4.55 -1.70 6.24
CA VAL A 7 -3.32 -2.40 6.67
C VAL A 7 -3.44 -3.93 6.49
N SER A 8 -4.65 -4.49 6.65
CA SER A 8 -4.90 -5.92 6.42
C SER A 8 -4.66 -6.36 4.97
N ASN A 9 -4.75 -5.45 3.98
CA ASN A 9 -4.44 -5.78 2.58
C ASN A 9 -2.97 -6.13 2.39
N LEU A 10 -2.05 -5.52 3.15
CA LEU A 10 -0.63 -5.90 3.05
C LEU A 10 -0.42 -7.37 3.42
N LYS A 11 -1.18 -7.88 4.39
CA LYS A 11 -1.12 -9.29 4.80
C LYS A 11 -1.86 -10.20 3.83
N ASN A 12 -3.10 -9.83 3.46
CA ASN A 12 -4.00 -10.72 2.73
C ASN A 12 -3.75 -10.69 1.21
N HIS A 13 -3.21 -9.60 0.68
CA HIS A 13 -3.05 -9.32 -0.75
C HIS A 13 -1.64 -8.77 -1.04
N PHE A 14 -0.62 -9.37 -0.42
CA PHE A 14 0.76 -8.86 -0.50
C PHE A 14 1.23 -8.66 -1.94
N SER A 15 1.06 -9.65 -2.81
CA SER A 15 1.50 -9.57 -4.22
C SER A 15 0.86 -8.44 -5.01
N GLU A 16 -0.39 -8.08 -4.71
CA GLU A 16 -1.03 -6.93 -5.35
C GLU A 16 -0.42 -5.61 -4.87
N VAL A 17 -0.17 -5.51 -3.56
CA VAL A 17 0.45 -4.31 -2.96
C VAL A 17 1.88 -4.15 -3.47
N GLU A 18 2.63 -5.24 -3.57
CA GLU A 18 3.97 -5.27 -4.14
C GLU A 18 3.97 -4.83 -5.61
N ALA A 19 3.07 -5.37 -6.44
CA ALA A 19 2.99 -5.00 -7.85
C ALA A 19 2.68 -3.51 -8.03
N GLU A 20 1.80 -2.93 -7.22
CA GLU A 20 1.54 -1.48 -7.25
C GLU A 20 2.79 -0.65 -6.90
N VAL A 21 3.56 -1.12 -5.93
CA VAL A 21 4.73 -0.38 -5.43
C VAL A 21 5.94 -0.52 -6.35
N ILE A 22 6.20 -1.73 -6.84
CA ILE A 22 7.40 -2.05 -7.63
C ILE A 22 7.14 -1.82 -9.12
N GLN A 23 6.10 -2.45 -9.67
CA GLN A 23 5.85 -2.44 -11.12
C GLN A 23 5.22 -1.12 -11.56
N ASN A 24 4.21 -0.65 -10.82
CA ASN A 24 3.50 0.59 -11.17
C ASN A 24 4.18 1.84 -10.58
N LYS A 25 5.21 1.68 -9.75
CA LYS A 25 5.93 2.76 -9.05
C LYS A 25 4.99 3.72 -8.31
N LYS A 26 3.88 3.19 -7.78
CA LYS A 26 2.88 3.95 -7.02
C LYS A 26 2.99 3.66 -5.54
N SER A 27 3.05 4.70 -4.73
CA SER A 27 2.97 4.54 -3.27
C SER A 27 1.57 4.11 -2.84
N VAL A 28 1.53 3.24 -1.83
CA VAL A 28 0.28 2.74 -1.21
C VAL A 28 0.19 3.28 0.20
N PHE A 29 -0.92 3.97 0.50
CA PHE A 29 -1.23 4.52 1.81
C PHE A 29 -2.06 3.50 2.58
N LEU A 30 -1.52 3.01 3.70
CA LEU A 30 -2.21 2.04 4.54
C LEU A 30 -2.89 2.72 5.72
N ILE A 31 -4.18 2.45 5.88
CA ILE A 31 -5.00 2.92 6.99
C ILE A 31 -5.41 1.77 7.91
N LYS A 32 -5.53 2.05 9.20
CA LYS A 32 -6.13 1.14 10.18
C LYS A 32 -7.22 1.90 10.93
N ASN A 33 -8.44 1.38 10.95
CA ASN A 33 -9.58 1.99 11.64
C ASN A 33 -9.75 3.49 11.32
N SER A 34 -9.67 3.84 10.03
CA SER A 34 -9.78 5.21 9.51
C SER A 34 -8.62 6.17 9.86
N TYR A 35 -7.55 5.70 10.50
CA TYR A 35 -6.34 6.48 10.72
C TYR A 35 -5.24 6.11 9.73
N PRO A 36 -4.57 7.09 9.09
CA PRO A 36 -3.35 6.87 8.33
C PRO A 36 -2.29 6.25 9.24
N SER A 37 -1.74 5.11 8.84
CA SER A 37 -0.80 4.36 9.69
C SER A 37 0.56 4.20 9.04
N MET A 38 0.63 4.01 7.73
CA MET A 38 1.88 3.70 7.03
C MET A 38 1.80 4.06 5.55
N VAL A 39 2.94 4.33 4.93
CA VAL A 39 3.10 4.43 3.47
C VAL A 39 4.09 3.36 3.02
N VAL A 40 3.74 2.63 1.97
CA VAL A 40 4.62 1.64 1.32
C VAL A 40 5.01 2.19 -0.05
N MET A 41 6.31 2.24 -0.33
CA MET A 41 6.84 2.74 -1.60
C MET A 41 8.16 2.06 -1.97
N SER A 42 8.49 2.09 -3.26
CA SER A 42 9.77 1.64 -3.80
C SER A 42 10.85 2.66 -3.43
N LEU A 43 12.03 2.16 -3.04
CA LEU A 43 13.23 2.97 -2.84
C LEU A 43 14.13 3.01 -4.08
N GLU A 44 13.89 2.10 -5.03
CA GLU A 44 14.44 2.17 -6.39
C GLU A 44 13.76 3.25 -7.22
#